data_AF-A0A365MVC6-F1
#
_entry.id   AF-A0A365MVC6-F1
#
_cell.length_a   1.000
_cell.length_b   1.000
_cell.length_c   1.000
_cell.angle_alpha   90.00
_cell.angle_beta   90.00
_cell.angle_gamma   90.00
#
_symmetry.space_group_name_H-M   'P 1'
#
loop_
_entity.id
_entity.type
_entity.pdbx_description
1 polymer ?
#
loop_
_entity_poly.entity_id
_entity_poly.type
_entity_poly.pdbx_seq_one_letter_code
_entity_poly.pdbx_strand_id
1 'polypeptide(L)'
;MSDALSVVGSAVGIISLGIQVCQGLVSYLQSFKSQDQEIQDSIKEAQTIVSLFNSLKDVLLRLDQHSARVIAVVDCLNDCEKKLRELQLFLLKLQKSSEPTKNTRQKIKDARHSFAYPFLEGKLLSLRQSLQKLLQNLDLAVNIASLYVFSTSIDPLDAHSCISDLMTQMCHLLHGVNGAVQSQGLHIAQTSDHLLALDKAVAIRFRDAEEILSQFTIAAQDLRQEIVAQTTVAASSLSQMMSRNQHLQEELNERLGRCLEEMYSHGTASPGLTIQYQNVVPQKHSAVFEELSKLHFGFLFRDRDPSGSDIASAVENTKRAILSLYRDGKASPSDRDEYGCNQAEIACGLMTLFYNEP
;
A
#
# COMPACT_ATOMS: atom_id res chain seq x y z
N MET A 1 12.74 -56.00 15.36
CA MET A 1 11.75 -55.96 14.26
C MET A 1 10.60 -55.12 14.78
N SER A 2 10.32 -53.98 14.16
CA SER A 2 9.17 -53.16 14.58
C SER A 2 7.89 -53.92 14.22
N ASP A 3 6.96 -54.08 15.15
CA ASP A 3 5.69 -54.75 14.89
C ASP A 3 4.96 -54.05 13.74
N ALA A 4 4.39 -54.82 12.80
CA ALA A 4 3.71 -54.28 11.62
C ALA A 4 2.63 -53.24 11.96
N LEU A 5 1.96 -53.41 13.11
CA LEU A 5 0.99 -52.47 13.65
C LEU A 5 1.62 -51.10 14.00
N SER A 6 2.86 -51.08 14.49
CA SER A 6 3.62 -49.86 14.82
C SER A 6 4.04 -49.12 13.54
N VAL A 7 4.46 -49.86 12.51
CA VAL A 7 4.85 -49.33 11.20
C VAL A 7 3.66 -48.69 10.49
N VAL A 8 2.52 -49.39 10.43
CA VAL A 8 1.26 -48.86 9.89
C VAL A 8 0.76 -47.68 10.71
N GLY A 9 0.86 -47.74 12.05
CA GLY A 9 0.51 -46.64 12.94
C GLY A 9 1.30 -45.36 12.66
N SER A 10 2.60 -45.48 12.39
CA SER A 10 3.46 -44.35 12.00
C SER A 10 3.02 -43.74 10.67
N ALA A 11 2.76 -44.57 9.65
CA ALA A 11 2.28 -44.11 8.35
C ALA A 11 0.93 -43.38 8.44
N VAL A 12 -0.04 -43.92 9.20
CA VAL A 12 -1.32 -43.24 9.45
C VAL A 12 -1.10 -41.92 10.19
N GLY A 13 -0.16 -41.86 11.13
CA GLY A 13 0.23 -40.63 11.82
C GLY A 13 0.76 -39.54 10.88
N ILE A 14 1.64 -39.91 9.95
CA ILE A 14 2.19 -38.99 8.95
C ILE A 14 1.10 -38.50 7.98
N ILE A 15 0.24 -39.40 7.53
CA ILE A 15 -0.90 -39.05 6.66
C ILE A 15 -1.84 -38.07 7.38
N SER A 16 -2.14 -38.32 8.66
CA SER A 16 -2.97 -37.42 9.46
C SER A 16 -2.34 -36.04 9.63
N LEU A 17 -1.02 -35.97 9.84
CA LEU A 17 -0.27 -34.72 9.88
C LEU A 17 -0.37 -33.98 8.53
N GLY A 18 -0.21 -34.70 7.42
CA GLY A 18 -0.34 -34.15 6.07
C GLY A 18 -1.69 -33.49 5.82
N ILE A 19 -2.77 -34.18 6.20
CA ILE A 19 -4.14 -33.65 6.11
C ILE A 19 -4.29 -32.37 6.94
N GLN A 20 -3.85 -32.40 8.21
CA GLN A 20 -4.00 -31.27 9.12
C GLN A 20 -3.26 -30.02 8.62
N VAL A 21 -2.03 -30.20 8.14
CA VAL A 21 -1.21 -29.10 7.60
C VAL A 21 -1.85 -28.50 6.35
N CYS A 22 -2.33 -29.33 5.42
CA CYS A 22 -2.96 -28.85 4.19
C CYS A 22 -4.32 -28.20 4.44
N GLN A 23 -5.11 -28.68 5.41
CA GLN A 23 -6.37 -28.04 5.80
C GLN A 23 -6.14 -26.68 6.50
N GLY A 24 -5.12 -26.60 7.35
CA GLY A 24 -4.69 -25.33 7.96
C GLY A 24 -4.24 -24.33 6.90
N LEU A 25 -3.58 -24.81 5.84
CA LEU A 25 -3.16 -24.01 4.69
C LEU A 25 -4.34 -23.50 3.86
N VAL A 26 -5.32 -24.36 3.54
CA VAL A 26 -6.56 -23.97 2.87
C VAL A 26 -7.28 -22.89 3.67
N SER A 27 -7.41 -23.08 4.99
CA SER A 27 -8.04 -22.10 5.88
C SER A 27 -7.29 -20.76 5.90
N TYR A 28 -5.96 -20.80 5.88
CA TYR A 28 -5.12 -19.61 5.78
C TYR A 28 -5.33 -18.89 4.45
N LEU A 29 -5.28 -19.59 3.31
CA LEU A 29 -5.45 -19.04 1.98
C LEU A 29 -6.87 -18.51 1.71
N GLN A 30 -7.89 -19.14 2.30
CA GLN A 30 -9.28 -18.65 2.23
C GLN A 30 -9.52 -17.36 3.03
N SER A 31 -8.63 -17.03 3.98
CA SER A 31 -8.73 -15.78 4.74
C SER A 31 -8.38 -14.53 3.92
N PHE A 32 -7.81 -14.72 2.72
CA PHE A 32 -7.52 -13.66 1.77
C PHE A 32 -8.79 -13.31 1.01
N LYS A 33 -9.21 -12.04 1.05
CA LYS A 33 -10.41 -11.53 0.34
C LYS A 33 -10.17 -11.26 -1.15
N SER A 34 -8.99 -11.55 -1.67
CA SER A 34 -8.59 -11.29 -3.06
C SER A 34 -9.11 -12.37 -4.01
N GLN A 35 -9.67 -11.97 -5.15
CA GLN A 35 -10.01 -12.85 -6.28
C GLN A 35 -8.76 -13.19 -7.11
N ASP A 36 -7.66 -13.51 -6.43
CA ASP A 36 -6.41 -13.88 -7.09
C ASP A 36 -6.51 -15.33 -7.57
N GLN A 37 -6.36 -15.54 -8.87
CA GLN A 37 -6.43 -16.84 -9.50
C GLN A 37 -5.33 -17.78 -8.96
N GLU A 38 -4.15 -17.25 -8.66
CA GLU A 38 -3.04 -18.04 -8.14
C GLU A 38 -3.35 -18.58 -6.74
N ILE A 39 -3.99 -17.77 -5.89
CA ILE A 39 -4.43 -18.19 -4.54
C ILE A 39 -5.49 -19.29 -4.66
N GLN A 40 -6.43 -19.16 -5.60
CA GLN A 40 -7.45 -20.18 -5.84
C GLN A 40 -6.84 -21.49 -6.35
N ASP A 41 -5.81 -21.42 -7.19
CA ASP A 41 -5.13 -22.60 -7.70
C ASP A 41 -4.29 -23.29 -6.61
N SER A 42 -3.65 -22.51 -5.72
CA SER A 42 -3.00 -23.02 -4.51
C SER A 42 -3.97 -23.70 -3.54
N ILE A 43 -5.19 -23.15 -3.38
CA ILE A 43 -6.25 -23.78 -2.57
C ILE A 43 -6.66 -25.13 -3.16
N LYS A 44 -6.91 -25.19 -4.48
CA LYS A 44 -7.26 -26.44 -5.17
C LYS A 44 -6.14 -27.47 -5.07
N GLU A 45 -4.88 -27.03 -5.17
CA GLU A 45 -3.73 -27.90 -5.04
C GLU A 45 -3.64 -28.52 -3.64
N ALA A 46 -3.79 -27.70 -2.58
CA ALA A 46 -3.82 -28.19 -1.21
C ALA A 46 -4.98 -29.18 -0.96
N GLN A 47 -6.16 -28.94 -1.54
CA GLN A 47 -7.30 -29.86 -1.48
C GLN A 47 -7.06 -31.17 -2.23
N THR A 48 -6.36 -31.12 -3.37
CA THR A 48 -5.96 -32.30 -4.13
C THR A 48 -5.01 -33.18 -3.29
N ILE A 49 -4.06 -32.55 -2.60
CA ILE A 49 -3.13 -33.24 -1.69
C ILE A 49 -3.87 -33.90 -0.52
N VAL A 50 -4.86 -33.22 0.08
CA VAL A 50 -5.72 -33.83 1.13
C VAL A 50 -6.45 -35.07 0.60
N SER A 51 -6.97 -34.99 -0.62
CA SER A 51 -7.66 -36.12 -1.26
C SER A 51 -6.72 -37.30 -1.49
N LEU A 52 -5.48 -37.04 -1.93
CA LEU A 52 -4.45 -38.07 -2.08
C LEU A 52 -4.10 -38.75 -0.74
N PHE A 53 -3.94 -37.98 0.34
CA PHE A 53 -3.70 -38.51 1.66
C PHE A 53 -4.85 -39.39 2.18
N ASN A 54 -6.10 -39.00 1.93
CA ASN A 54 -7.26 -39.83 2.27
C ASN A 54 -7.29 -41.13 1.47
N SER A 55 -7.06 -41.08 0.16
CA SER A 55 -6.96 -42.28 -0.68
C SER A 55 -5.84 -43.21 -0.21
N LEU A 56 -4.68 -42.65 0.16
CA LEU A 56 -3.56 -43.43 0.67
C LEU A 56 -3.86 -44.06 2.03
N LYS A 57 -4.57 -43.36 2.91
CA LYS A 57 -5.06 -43.90 4.19
C LYS A 57 -5.96 -45.11 3.96
N ASP A 58 -6.91 -45.00 3.04
CA ASP A 58 -7.86 -46.09 2.73
C ASP A 58 -7.15 -47.30 2.12
N VAL A 59 -6.15 -47.07 1.27
CA VAL A 59 -5.30 -48.14 0.70
C VAL A 59 -4.48 -48.82 1.79
N LEU A 60 -3.83 -48.04 2.66
CA LEU A 60 -2.99 -48.57 3.75
C LEU A 60 -3.78 -49.43 4.73
N LEU A 61 -5.04 -49.06 5.02
CA LEU A 61 -5.93 -49.81 5.92
C LEU A 61 -6.45 -51.13 5.31
N ARG A 62 -6.40 -51.27 3.98
CA ARG A 62 -6.87 -52.46 3.24
C ARG A 62 -5.75 -53.43 2.86
N LEU A 63 -4.49 -52.99 2.94
CA LEU A 63 -3.33 -53.81 2.61
C LEU A 63 -2.97 -54.75 3.77
N ASP A 64 -2.45 -55.93 3.44
CA ASP A 64 -1.88 -56.83 4.43
C ASP A 64 -0.65 -56.19 5.09
N GLN A 65 -0.70 -56.08 6.43
CA GLN A 65 0.24 -55.34 7.25
C GLN A 65 1.67 -55.91 7.19
N HIS A 66 1.80 -57.17 6.76
CA HIS A 66 3.07 -57.88 6.61
C HIS A 66 3.64 -57.86 5.18
N SER A 67 2.96 -57.22 4.23
CA SER A 67 3.42 -57.17 2.85
C SER A 67 4.59 -56.18 2.65
N ALA A 68 5.58 -56.57 1.83
CA ALA A 68 6.68 -55.69 1.41
C ALA A 68 6.19 -54.35 0.80
N ARG A 69 4.96 -54.36 0.27
CA ARG A 69 4.25 -53.20 -0.27
C ARG A 69 3.96 -52.15 0.81
N VAL A 70 3.54 -52.56 2.01
CA VAL A 70 3.29 -51.64 3.13
C VAL A 70 4.58 -51.00 3.64
N ILE A 71 5.68 -51.75 3.70
CA ILE A 71 6.99 -51.23 4.13
C ILE A 71 7.47 -50.11 3.20
N ALA A 72 7.39 -50.32 1.87
CA ALA A 72 7.77 -49.31 0.89
C ALA A 72 6.89 -48.05 0.94
N VAL A 73 5.58 -48.20 1.24
CA VAL A 73 4.67 -47.08 1.49
C VAL A 73 5.13 -46.26 2.69
N VAL A 74 5.50 -46.93 3.77
CA VAL A 74 5.89 -46.27 5.03
C VAL A 74 7.23 -45.54 4.89
N ASP A 75 8.22 -46.13 4.22
CA ASP A 75 9.52 -45.48 4.00
C ASP A 75 9.38 -44.18 3.19
N CYS A 76 8.57 -44.18 2.14
CA CYS A 76 8.33 -42.96 1.37
C CYS A 76 7.46 -41.93 2.13
N LEU A 77 6.59 -42.36 3.04
CA LEU A 77 5.85 -41.46 3.92
C LEU A 77 6.79 -40.77 4.93
N ASN A 78 7.79 -41.48 5.46
CA ASN A 78 8.81 -40.89 6.33
C ASN A 78 9.56 -39.74 5.63
N ASP A 79 9.87 -39.89 4.34
CA ASP A 79 10.47 -38.79 3.54
C ASP A 79 9.56 -37.56 3.42
N CYS A 80 8.24 -37.77 3.37
CA CYS A 80 7.25 -36.70 3.34
C CYS A 80 7.10 -36.00 4.70
N GLU A 81 7.31 -36.73 5.81
CA GLU A 81 7.13 -36.23 7.17
C GLU A 81 7.96 -34.98 7.46
N LYS A 82 9.25 -34.97 7.07
CA LYS A 82 10.14 -33.83 7.31
C LYS A 82 9.61 -32.55 6.66
N LYS A 83 9.17 -32.64 5.42
CA LYS A 83 8.62 -31.51 4.65
C LYS A 83 7.28 -31.02 5.23
N LEU A 84 6.44 -31.95 5.69
CA LEU A 84 5.20 -31.62 6.38
C LEU A 84 5.45 -30.87 7.69
N ARG A 85 6.45 -31.28 8.47
CA ARG A 85 6.84 -30.58 9.71
C ARG A 85 7.40 -29.19 9.45
N GLU A 86 8.21 -29.02 8.40
CA GLU A 86 8.71 -27.69 7.99
C GLU A 86 7.57 -26.75 7.57
N LEU A 87 6.57 -27.27 6.85
CA LEU A 87 5.39 -26.52 6.46
C LEU A 87 4.49 -26.18 7.66
N GLN A 88 4.32 -27.12 8.60
CA GLN A 88 3.60 -26.90 9.86
C GLN A 88 4.24 -25.80 10.70
N LEU A 89 5.56 -25.83 10.89
CA LEU A 89 6.30 -24.81 11.62
C LEU A 89 6.17 -23.42 10.96
N PHE A 90 6.17 -23.38 9.63
CA PHE A 90 5.96 -22.15 8.88
C PHE A 90 4.56 -21.58 9.11
N LEU A 91 3.51 -22.41 9.03
CA LEU A 91 2.13 -21.98 9.33
C LEU A 91 1.97 -21.47 10.77
N LEU A 92 2.58 -22.15 11.75
CA LEU A 92 2.56 -21.71 13.15
C LEU A 92 3.27 -20.36 13.35
N LYS A 93 4.40 -20.13 12.67
CA LYS A 93 5.11 -18.83 12.69
C LYS A 93 4.24 -17.71 12.09
N LEU A 94 3.48 -18.01 11.03
CA LEU A 94 2.56 -17.05 10.43
C LEU A 94 1.40 -16.70 11.37
N GLN A 95 0.86 -17.68 12.10
CA GLN A 95 -0.22 -17.47 13.07
C GLN A 95 0.22 -16.71 14.34
N LYS A 96 1.42 -17.01 14.90
CA LYS A 96 1.92 -16.39 16.15
C LYS A 96 2.22 -14.89 16.04
N SER A 97 2.57 -14.38 14.87
CA SER A 97 2.85 -12.95 14.68
C SER A 97 1.55 -12.12 14.46
N SER A 98 0.39 -12.68 14.83
CA SER A 98 -0.92 -12.02 14.82
C SER A 98 -1.41 -11.66 16.24
N GLU A 99 -0.53 -11.19 17.13
CA GLU A 99 -0.98 -10.53 18.35
C GLU A 99 -1.41 -9.08 18.04
N PRO A 100 -2.56 -8.61 18.56
CA PRO A 100 -3.15 -7.35 18.17
C PRO A 100 -2.50 -6.17 18.89
N THR A 101 -1.42 -5.62 18.34
CA THR A 101 -0.99 -4.27 18.71
C THR A 101 -1.85 -3.25 17.94
N LYS A 102 -2.52 -2.41 18.72
CA LYS A 102 -3.43 -1.37 18.22
C LYS A 102 -2.64 -0.39 17.35
N ASN A 103 -3.19 -0.10 16.17
CA ASN A 103 -2.82 1.00 15.25
C ASN A 103 -1.75 0.71 14.19
N THR A 104 -2.02 -0.20 13.24
CA THR A 104 -1.58 -0.12 11.81
C THR A 104 -2.17 -1.28 10.98
N ARG A 105 -3.49 -1.51 11.12
CA ARG A 105 -4.14 -2.78 10.77
C ARG A 105 -4.28 -3.08 9.26
N GLN A 106 -4.17 -2.10 8.38
CA GLN A 106 -4.40 -2.30 6.95
C GLN A 106 -3.09 -2.42 6.15
N LYS A 107 -2.19 -1.43 6.28
CA LYS A 107 -0.97 -1.34 5.45
C LYS A 107 0.09 -2.41 5.74
N ILE A 108 0.24 -2.86 7.00
CA ILE A 108 1.17 -3.94 7.36
C ILE A 108 0.61 -5.31 7.00
N LYS A 109 -0.73 -5.45 7.01
CA LYS A 109 -1.40 -6.69 6.64
C LYS A 109 -1.19 -6.96 5.15
N ASP A 110 -1.40 -5.96 4.30
CA ASP A 110 -1.21 -6.06 2.85
C ASP A 110 0.26 -6.29 2.46
N ALA A 111 1.22 -5.61 3.12
CA ALA A 111 2.66 -5.81 2.89
C ALA A 111 3.15 -7.21 3.32
N ARG A 112 2.68 -7.74 4.45
CA ARG A 112 3.06 -9.07 4.94
C ARG A 112 2.44 -10.20 4.11
N HIS A 113 1.24 -9.99 3.58
CA HIS A 113 0.56 -10.93 2.69
C HIS A 113 1.23 -11.03 1.30
N SER A 114 1.82 -9.94 0.79
CA SER A 114 2.55 -9.93 -0.48
C SER A 114 3.90 -10.67 -0.44
N PHE A 115 4.60 -10.68 0.70
CA PHE A 115 5.91 -11.35 0.82
C PHE A 115 5.83 -12.81 1.28
N ALA A 116 4.80 -13.22 2.02
CA ALA A 116 4.70 -14.58 2.53
C ALA A 116 4.21 -15.60 1.48
N TYR A 117 3.49 -15.11 0.46
CA TYR A 117 2.83 -15.94 -0.55
C TYR A 117 3.80 -16.66 -1.52
N PRO A 118 4.83 -16.00 -2.10
CA PRO A 118 5.78 -16.70 -3.00
C PRO A 118 6.57 -17.81 -2.29
N PHE A 119 6.89 -17.63 -1.01
CA PHE A 119 7.55 -18.65 -0.19
C PHE A 119 6.61 -19.80 0.19
N LEU A 120 5.31 -19.56 0.21
CA LEU A 120 4.30 -20.57 0.48
C LEU A 120 4.05 -21.43 -0.76
N GLU A 121 3.93 -20.81 -1.92
CA GLU A 121 3.79 -21.46 -3.22
C GLU A 121 4.96 -22.40 -3.50
N GLY A 122 6.21 -21.94 -3.33
CA GLY A 122 7.38 -22.81 -3.51
C GLY A 122 7.42 -24.03 -2.56
N LYS A 123 6.88 -23.90 -1.35
CA LYS A 123 6.77 -25.03 -0.39
C LYS A 123 5.65 -25.99 -0.75
N LEU A 124 4.51 -25.48 -1.23
CA LEU A 124 3.40 -26.27 -1.77
C LEU A 124 3.85 -27.12 -2.96
N LEU A 125 4.56 -26.49 -3.90
CA LEU A 125 5.13 -27.16 -5.07
C LEU A 125 6.12 -28.27 -4.66
N SER A 126 7.01 -28.00 -3.69
CA SER A 126 7.94 -29.01 -3.16
C SER A 126 7.22 -30.16 -2.47
N LEU A 127 6.13 -29.90 -1.73
CA LEU A 127 5.30 -30.94 -1.12
C LEU A 127 4.61 -31.79 -2.19
N ARG A 128 4.03 -31.15 -3.21
CA ARG A 128 3.43 -31.84 -4.37
C ARG A 128 4.45 -32.73 -5.08
N GLN A 129 5.63 -32.22 -5.40
CA GLN A 129 6.69 -33.01 -6.04
C GLN A 129 7.08 -34.23 -5.21
N SER A 130 7.08 -34.09 -3.88
CA SER A 130 7.38 -35.19 -2.96
C SER A 130 6.27 -36.23 -2.94
N LEU A 131 5.01 -35.80 -2.96
CA LEU A 131 3.86 -36.70 -3.03
C LEU A 131 3.72 -37.38 -4.39
N GLN A 132 4.06 -36.68 -5.48
CA GLN A 132 4.12 -37.27 -6.81
C GLN A 132 5.24 -38.33 -6.88
N LYS A 133 6.39 -38.04 -6.28
CA LYS A 133 7.49 -39.02 -6.12
C LYS A 133 7.06 -40.19 -5.24
N LEU A 134 6.32 -39.96 -4.16
CA LEU A 134 5.71 -41.01 -3.33
C LEU A 134 4.79 -41.89 -4.16
N LEU A 135 3.85 -41.33 -4.93
CA LEU A 135 2.94 -42.11 -5.78
C LEU A 135 3.68 -42.91 -6.86
N GLN A 136 4.72 -42.34 -7.46
CA GLN A 136 5.58 -43.04 -8.43
C GLN A 136 6.39 -44.17 -7.78
N ASN A 137 6.96 -43.93 -6.59
CA ASN A 137 7.66 -44.95 -5.82
C ASN A 137 6.72 -46.05 -5.33
N LEU A 138 5.48 -45.71 -4.99
CA LEU A 138 4.43 -46.65 -4.62
C LEU A 138 4.03 -47.53 -5.80
N ASP A 139 3.82 -46.93 -6.97
CA ASP A 139 3.55 -47.67 -8.20
C ASP A 139 4.72 -48.63 -8.51
N LEU A 140 5.97 -48.16 -8.40
CA LEU A 140 7.16 -48.98 -8.55
C LEU A 140 7.24 -50.12 -7.52
N ALA A 141 6.99 -49.83 -6.23
CA ALA A 141 7.03 -50.82 -5.16
C ALA A 141 5.90 -51.85 -5.28
N VAL A 142 4.71 -51.44 -5.74
CA VAL A 142 3.60 -52.33 -6.05
C VAL A 142 3.98 -53.26 -7.20
N ASN A 143 4.61 -52.73 -8.26
CA ASN A 143 5.12 -53.52 -9.38
C ASN A 143 6.20 -54.52 -8.94
N ILE A 144 7.18 -54.09 -8.14
CA ILE A 144 8.25 -54.96 -7.59
C ILE A 144 7.70 -56.04 -6.64
N ALA A 145 6.75 -55.69 -5.77
CA ALA A 145 6.14 -56.67 -4.86
C ALA A 145 5.27 -57.69 -5.62
N SER A 146 4.61 -57.27 -6.70
CA SER A 146 3.85 -58.18 -7.56
C SER A 146 4.79 -59.16 -8.29
N LEU A 147 5.99 -58.71 -8.67
CA LEU A 147 7.05 -59.54 -9.23
C LEU A 147 7.59 -60.59 -8.25
N TYR A 148 7.75 -60.23 -6.96
CA TYR A 148 8.25 -61.14 -5.93
C TYR A 148 7.28 -62.31 -5.63
N VAL A 149 5.99 -62.02 -5.56
CA VAL A 149 4.92 -63.04 -5.38
C VAL A 149 4.83 -63.97 -6.60
N PHE A 150 5.12 -63.45 -7.79
CA PHE A 150 5.14 -64.25 -9.01
C PHE A 150 6.36 -65.18 -9.08
N SER A 151 7.54 -64.73 -8.63
CA SER A 151 8.79 -65.53 -8.63
C SER A 151 8.79 -66.75 -7.69
N THR A 152 7.87 -66.81 -6.73
CA THR A 152 7.75 -67.90 -5.75
C THR A 152 6.78 -69.00 -6.19
N SER A 153 6.16 -68.88 -7.37
CA SER A 153 5.02 -69.71 -7.78
C SER A 153 5.21 -70.51 -9.09
N ILE A 154 6.44 -70.81 -9.57
CA ILE A 154 6.64 -71.39 -10.92
C ILE A 154 7.62 -72.59 -10.93
N ASP A 155 7.28 -73.61 -11.74
CA ASP A 155 8.07 -74.81 -12.06
C ASP A 155 9.36 -74.51 -12.86
N PRO A 156 10.41 -75.35 -12.77
CA PRO A 156 11.77 -75.02 -13.24
C PRO A 156 11.96 -74.76 -14.74
N LEU A 157 11.01 -75.14 -15.61
CA LEU A 157 11.12 -75.02 -17.07
C LEU A 157 10.68 -73.64 -17.62
N ASP A 158 9.81 -72.91 -16.91
CA ASP A 158 9.32 -71.57 -17.31
C ASP A 158 10.15 -70.41 -16.72
N ALA A 159 11.08 -70.72 -15.81
CA ALA A 159 11.90 -69.74 -15.11
C ALA A 159 12.80 -68.91 -16.06
N HIS A 160 13.31 -69.50 -17.15
CA HIS A 160 14.21 -68.80 -18.08
C HIS A 160 13.51 -67.70 -18.90
N SER A 161 12.31 -68.00 -19.43
CA SER A 161 11.50 -67.00 -20.13
C SER A 161 11.11 -65.86 -19.18
N CYS A 162 10.73 -66.21 -17.96
CA CYS A 162 10.33 -65.24 -16.94
C CYS A 162 11.50 -64.34 -16.48
N ILE A 163 12.72 -64.89 -16.35
CA ILE A 163 13.92 -64.10 -16.04
C ILE A 163 14.23 -63.11 -17.19
N SER A 164 14.03 -63.51 -18.44
CA SER A 164 14.24 -62.64 -19.60
C SER A 164 13.23 -61.47 -19.66
N ASP A 165 11.95 -61.74 -19.41
CA ASP A 165 10.91 -60.71 -19.33
C ASP A 165 11.15 -59.75 -18.17
N LEU A 166 11.60 -60.28 -17.02
CA LEU A 166 11.97 -59.49 -15.84
C LEU A 166 13.15 -58.56 -16.13
N MET A 167 14.20 -59.07 -16.79
CA MET A 167 15.36 -58.27 -17.18
C MET A 167 14.96 -57.14 -18.15
N THR A 168 14.00 -57.42 -19.03
CA THR A 168 13.46 -56.42 -19.95
C THR A 168 12.70 -55.32 -19.21
N GLN A 169 11.85 -55.69 -18.25
CA GLN A 169 11.17 -54.71 -17.36
C GLN A 169 12.15 -53.88 -16.53
N MET A 170 13.19 -54.50 -15.97
CA MET A 170 14.23 -53.80 -15.22
C MET A 170 14.99 -52.80 -16.10
N CYS A 171 15.33 -53.18 -17.33
CA CYS A 171 15.96 -52.28 -18.29
C CYS A 171 15.08 -51.06 -18.61
N HIS A 172 13.77 -51.26 -18.79
CA HIS A 172 12.83 -50.16 -19.00
C HIS A 172 12.71 -49.23 -17.77
N LEU A 173 12.65 -49.80 -16.57
CA LEU A 173 12.62 -49.03 -15.32
C LEU A 173 13.89 -48.22 -15.11
N LEU A 174 15.06 -48.83 -15.31
CA LEU A 174 16.36 -48.14 -15.22
C LEU A 174 16.46 -47.00 -16.23
N HIS A 175 15.98 -47.20 -17.47
CA HIS A 175 15.96 -46.16 -18.48
C HIS A 175 15.02 -45.00 -18.09
N GLY A 176 13.83 -45.31 -17.56
CA GLY A 176 12.88 -44.31 -17.09
C GLY A 176 13.42 -43.47 -15.92
N VAL A 177 14.05 -44.13 -14.94
CA VAL A 177 14.71 -43.44 -13.81
C VAL A 177 15.84 -42.57 -14.30
N ASN A 178 16.67 -43.06 -15.23
CA ASN A 178 17.77 -42.27 -15.80
C ASN A 178 17.27 -41.02 -16.53
N GLY A 179 16.18 -41.14 -17.30
CA GLY A 179 15.53 -40.00 -17.95
C GLY A 179 14.98 -38.97 -16.94
N ALA A 180 14.35 -39.44 -15.86
CA ALA A 180 13.86 -38.56 -14.79
C ALA A 180 14.99 -37.83 -14.06
N VAL A 181 16.08 -38.54 -13.72
CA VAL A 181 17.27 -37.96 -13.08
C VAL A 181 17.90 -36.90 -14.00
N GLN A 182 18.01 -37.18 -15.29
CA GLN A 182 18.57 -36.22 -16.25
C GLN A 182 17.69 -34.98 -16.41
N SER A 183 16.36 -35.15 -16.48
CA SER A 183 15.41 -34.05 -16.53
C SER A 183 15.46 -33.18 -15.26
N GLN A 184 15.55 -33.81 -14.08
CA GLN A 184 15.74 -33.09 -12.81
C GLN A 184 17.06 -32.34 -12.77
N GLY A 185 18.15 -32.94 -13.27
CA GLY A 185 19.45 -32.27 -13.40
C GLY A 185 19.37 -30.99 -14.24
N LEU A 186 18.65 -31.04 -15.36
CA LEU A 186 18.42 -29.86 -16.21
C LEU A 186 17.61 -28.77 -15.48
N HIS A 187 16.54 -29.16 -14.78
CA HIS A 187 15.73 -28.21 -14.01
C HIS A 187 16.52 -27.56 -12.86
N ILE A 188 17.39 -28.31 -12.18
CA ILE A 188 18.29 -27.78 -11.14
C ILE A 188 19.24 -26.73 -11.75
N ALA A 189 19.84 -27.02 -12.91
CA ALA A 189 20.72 -26.09 -13.59
C ALA A 189 19.98 -24.79 -13.98
N GLN A 190 18.78 -24.91 -14.58
CA GLN A 190 17.95 -23.75 -14.93
C GLN A 190 17.55 -22.91 -13.71
N THR A 191 17.19 -23.58 -12.61
CA THR A 191 16.82 -22.89 -11.36
C THR A 191 18.03 -22.15 -10.79
N SER A 192 19.22 -22.75 -10.85
CA SER A 192 20.47 -22.11 -10.43
C SER A 192 20.79 -20.87 -11.26
N ASP A 193 20.64 -20.94 -12.58
CA ASP A 193 20.84 -19.80 -13.48
C ASP A 193 19.86 -18.66 -13.18
N HIS A 194 18.59 -19.00 -12.91
CA HIS A 194 17.58 -18.02 -12.55
C HIS A 194 17.86 -17.34 -11.20
N LEU A 195 18.31 -18.10 -10.19
CA LEU A 195 18.72 -17.55 -8.90
C LEU A 195 19.92 -16.61 -9.04
N LEU A 196 20.89 -16.94 -9.91
CA LEU A 196 22.05 -16.10 -10.16
C LEU A 196 21.70 -14.81 -10.94
N ALA A 197 20.75 -14.89 -11.87
CA ALA A 197 20.21 -13.71 -12.54
C ALA A 197 19.44 -12.81 -11.57
N LEU A 198 18.66 -13.42 -10.67
CA LEU A 198 17.91 -12.69 -9.64
C LEU A 198 18.85 -12.00 -8.64
N ASP A 199 19.92 -12.68 -8.20
CA ASP A 199 20.94 -12.09 -7.33
C ASP A 199 21.58 -10.84 -7.95
N LYS A 200 21.96 -10.93 -9.23
CA LYS A 200 22.47 -9.77 -10.00
C LYS A 200 21.44 -8.65 -10.09
N ALA A 201 20.18 -8.96 -10.39
CA ALA A 201 19.13 -7.96 -10.51
C ALA A 201 18.88 -7.24 -9.16
N VAL A 202 18.87 -8.00 -8.06
CA VAL A 202 18.72 -7.46 -6.70
C VAL A 202 19.90 -6.55 -6.36
N ALA A 203 21.14 -6.97 -6.64
CA ALA A 203 22.33 -6.17 -6.39
C ALA A 203 22.32 -4.83 -7.16
N ILE A 204 21.86 -4.82 -8.41
CA ILE A 204 21.71 -3.59 -9.22
C ILE A 204 20.67 -2.68 -8.57
N ARG A 205 19.48 -3.21 -8.24
CA ARG A 205 18.39 -2.40 -7.64
C ARG A 205 18.76 -1.82 -6.28
N PHE A 206 19.52 -2.54 -5.46
CA PHE A 206 20.05 -2.00 -4.20
C PHE A 206 21.00 -0.83 -4.42
N ARG A 207 21.93 -0.97 -5.37
CA ARG A 207 22.86 0.10 -5.73
C ARG A 207 22.14 1.37 -6.21
N ASP A 208 21.15 1.20 -7.08
CA ASP A 208 20.36 2.31 -7.60
C ASP A 208 19.57 3.00 -6.46
N ALA A 209 19.04 2.23 -5.51
CA ALA A 209 18.34 2.77 -4.35
C ALA A 209 19.28 3.55 -3.41
N GLU A 210 20.50 3.06 -3.17
CA GLU A 210 21.52 3.78 -2.40
C GLU A 210 21.90 5.11 -3.06
N GLU A 211 22.02 5.14 -4.39
CA GLU A 211 22.31 6.36 -5.13
C GLU A 211 21.18 7.40 -4.99
N ILE A 212 19.92 6.97 -5.15
CA ILE A 212 18.74 7.84 -4.98
C ILE A 212 18.68 8.39 -3.55
N LEU A 213 18.92 7.54 -2.54
CA LEU A 213 18.91 7.96 -1.13
C LEU A 213 20.02 9.00 -0.84
N SER A 214 21.19 8.83 -1.44
CA SER A 214 22.29 9.79 -1.35
C SER A 214 21.92 11.14 -1.97
N GLN A 215 21.40 11.12 -3.20
CA GLN A 215 20.94 12.34 -3.89
C GLN A 215 19.85 13.06 -3.11
N PHE A 216 18.86 12.33 -2.59
CA PHE A 216 17.79 12.89 -1.76
C PHE A 216 18.34 13.54 -0.48
N THR A 217 19.32 12.89 0.16
CA THR A 217 19.95 13.41 1.38
C THR A 217 20.65 14.74 1.13
N ILE A 218 21.37 14.85 0.00
CA ILE A 218 22.05 16.10 -0.39
C ILE A 218 21.01 17.20 -0.66
N ALA A 219 20.00 16.92 -1.49
CA ALA A 219 18.95 17.90 -1.81
C ALA A 219 18.20 18.38 -0.56
N ALA A 220 17.92 17.48 0.39
CA ALA A 220 17.29 17.84 1.66
C ALA A 220 18.19 18.72 2.54
N GLN A 221 19.52 18.51 2.51
CA GLN A 221 20.47 19.36 3.21
C GLN A 221 20.56 20.76 2.59
N ASP A 222 20.61 20.84 1.26
CA ASP A 222 20.66 22.10 0.53
C ASP A 222 19.39 22.94 0.77
N LEU A 223 18.22 22.30 0.66
CA LEU A 223 16.94 22.96 0.96
C LEU A 223 16.88 23.48 2.40
N ARG A 224 17.39 22.69 3.36
CA ARG A 224 17.46 23.12 4.76
C ARG A 224 18.36 24.35 4.93
N GLN A 225 19.51 24.38 4.25
CA GLN A 225 20.43 25.52 4.32
C GLN A 225 19.79 26.78 3.71
N GLU A 226 19.12 26.64 2.56
CA GLU A 226 18.42 27.75 1.90
C GLU A 226 17.30 28.33 2.79
N ILE A 227 16.46 27.47 3.38
CA ILE A 227 15.41 27.90 4.30
C ILE A 227 16.01 28.67 5.48
N VAL A 228 17.08 28.15 6.10
CA VAL A 228 17.77 28.81 7.23
C VAL A 228 18.34 30.17 6.81
N ALA A 229 18.95 30.26 5.63
CA ALA A 229 19.47 31.53 5.11
C ALA A 229 18.34 32.56 4.92
N GLN A 230 17.25 32.18 4.24
CA GLN A 230 16.11 33.07 4.01
C GLN A 230 15.43 33.52 5.30
N THR A 231 15.21 32.60 6.25
CA THR A 231 14.63 32.95 7.56
C THR A 231 15.54 33.86 8.37
N THR A 232 16.86 33.69 8.30
CA THR A 232 17.82 34.58 8.96
C THR A 232 17.78 35.98 8.37
N VAL A 233 17.76 36.10 7.04
CA VAL A 233 17.62 37.39 6.35
C VAL A 233 16.31 38.07 6.73
N ALA A 234 15.19 37.36 6.65
CA ALA A 234 13.87 37.90 7.02
C ALA A 234 13.81 38.37 8.48
N ALA A 235 14.35 37.58 9.41
CA ALA A 235 14.42 37.95 10.83
C ALA A 235 15.25 39.22 11.06
N SER A 236 16.38 39.36 10.34
CA SER A 236 17.21 40.57 10.42
C SER A 236 16.49 41.81 9.89
N SER A 237 15.79 41.70 8.76
CA SER A 237 15.00 42.79 8.18
C SER A 237 13.85 43.21 9.10
N LEU A 238 13.14 42.25 9.70
CA LEU A 238 12.07 42.51 10.67
C LEU A 238 12.62 43.22 11.91
N SER A 239 13.79 42.80 12.41
CA SER A 239 14.46 43.44 13.56
C SER A 239 14.84 44.89 13.26
N GLN A 240 15.39 45.16 12.06
CA GLN A 240 15.69 46.52 11.61
C GLN A 240 14.42 47.37 11.49
N MET A 241 13.34 46.82 10.93
CA MET A 241 12.06 47.52 10.80
C MET A 241 11.44 47.83 12.18
N MET A 242 11.51 46.91 13.14
CA MET A 242 11.07 47.15 14.51
C MET A 242 11.88 48.27 15.18
N SER A 243 13.20 48.26 15.05
CA SER A 243 14.05 49.33 15.56
C SER A 243 13.71 50.70 14.94
N ARG A 244 13.46 50.74 13.63
CA ARG A 244 13.05 51.97 12.93
C ARG A 244 11.67 52.46 13.39
N ASN A 245 10.71 51.56 13.56
CA ASN A 245 9.38 51.90 14.09
C ASN A 245 9.47 52.45 15.51
N GLN A 246 10.29 51.84 16.36
CA GLN A 246 10.50 52.30 17.73
C GLN A 246 11.10 53.71 17.76
N HIS A 247 12.09 53.99 16.90
CA HIS A 247 12.66 55.33 16.76
C HIS A 247 11.64 56.36 16.29
N LEU A 248 10.82 56.03 15.28
CA LEU A 248 9.75 56.91 14.81
C LEU A 248 8.69 57.18 15.90
N GLN A 249 8.38 56.17 16.73
CA GLN A 249 7.48 56.36 17.87
C GLN A 249 8.07 57.30 18.92
N GLU A 250 9.36 57.19 19.23
CA GLU A 250 10.05 58.10 20.14
C GLU A 250 10.09 59.53 19.60
N GLU A 251 10.44 59.72 18.32
CA GLU A 251 10.47 61.04 17.68
C GLU A 251 9.08 61.69 17.65
N LEU A 252 8.04 60.90 17.34
CA LEU A 252 6.66 61.39 17.36
C LEU A 252 6.25 61.82 18.78
N ASN A 253 6.55 61.00 19.79
CA ASN A 253 6.25 61.32 21.19
C ASN A 253 6.98 62.57 21.66
N GLU A 254 8.25 62.74 21.29
CA GLU A 254 9.04 63.93 21.63
C GLU A 254 8.47 65.19 20.97
N ARG A 255 8.09 65.12 19.68
CA ARG A 255 7.46 66.23 18.96
C ARG A 255 6.10 66.61 19.56
N LEU A 256 5.27 65.62 19.89
CA LEU A 256 3.99 65.84 20.57
C LEU A 256 4.20 66.48 21.94
N GLY A 257 5.17 66.01 22.72
CA GLY A 257 5.53 66.57 24.03
C GLY A 257 5.90 68.04 23.93
N ARG A 258 6.81 68.40 23.03
CA ARG A 258 7.20 69.81 22.79
C ARG A 258 6.02 70.69 22.37
N CYS A 259 5.21 70.20 21.44
CA CYS A 259 4.05 70.95 20.95
C CYS A 259 3.02 71.21 22.07
N LEU A 260 2.80 70.21 22.95
CA LEU A 260 1.96 70.38 24.13
C LEU A 260 2.56 71.41 25.10
N GLU A 261 3.85 71.35 25.42
CA GLU A 261 4.52 72.33 26.30
C GLU A 261 4.47 73.76 25.74
N GLU A 262 4.68 73.95 24.44
CA GLU A 262 4.52 75.24 23.77
C GLU A 262 3.08 75.76 23.88
N MET A 263 2.06 74.92 23.67
CA MET A 263 0.66 75.37 23.82
C MET A 263 0.30 75.70 25.27
N TYR A 264 0.77 74.93 26.25
CA TYR A 264 0.51 75.21 27.68
C TYR A 264 1.17 76.52 28.14
N SER A 265 2.35 76.85 27.61
CA SER A 265 3.04 78.11 27.94
C SER A 265 2.40 79.35 27.30
N HIS A 266 1.67 79.19 26.19
CA HIS A 266 0.99 80.29 25.47
C HIS A 266 -0.50 80.47 25.83
N GLY A 267 -1.05 79.69 26.78
CA GLY A 267 -2.36 79.95 27.38
C GLY A 267 -3.57 79.76 26.45
N THR A 268 -3.47 78.95 25.41
CA THR A 268 -4.61 78.63 24.53
C THR A 268 -5.44 77.48 25.10
N ALA A 269 -6.76 77.66 25.12
CA ALA A 269 -7.73 76.69 25.62
C ALA A 269 -7.63 75.35 24.86
N SER A 270 -7.69 74.26 25.63
CA SER A 270 -7.67 72.83 25.27
C SER A 270 -7.61 72.48 23.77
N PRO A 271 -6.49 71.88 23.29
CA PRO A 271 -6.42 71.38 21.94
C PRO A 271 -7.20 70.06 21.85
N GLY A 272 -8.16 69.98 20.92
CA GLY A 272 -8.70 68.72 20.45
C GLY A 272 -7.78 68.14 19.39
N LEU A 273 -7.01 67.10 19.74
CA LEU A 273 -6.25 66.32 18.75
C LEU A 273 -7.15 65.19 18.23
N THR A 274 -7.56 65.28 16.96
CA THR A 274 -8.32 64.22 16.30
C THR A 274 -7.40 63.40 15.41
N ILE A 275 -7.08 62.17 15.81
CA ILE A 275 -6.40 61.19 14.96
C ILE A 275 -7.49 60.44 14.17
N GLN A 276 -7.62 60.71 12.87
CA GLN A 276 -8.50 59.94 12.00
C GLN A 276 -7.74 58.74 11.44
N TYR A 277 -8.06 57.54 11.91
CA TYR A 277 -7.63 56.30 11.26
C TYR A 277 -8.47 56.10 10.00
N GLN A 278 -7.82 56.10 8.83
CA GLN A 278 -8.46 55.77 7.56
C GLN A 278 -8.25 54.28 7.29
N ASN A 279 -9.35 53.54 7.19
CA ASN A 279 -9.30 52.11 6.88
C ASN A 279 -9.16 51.94 5.36
N VAL A 280 -8.05 51.34 4.92
CA VAL A 280 -7.79 51.02 3.52
C VAL A 280 -8.12 49.55 3.30
N VAL A 281 -9.21 49.28 2.58
CA VAL A 281 -9.73 47.94 2.28
C VAL A 281 -9.52 47.67 0.79
N PRO A 282 -8.60 46.78 0.40
CA PRO A 282 -8.37 46.45 -1.01
C PRO A 282 -9.66 45.99 -1.70
N GLN A 283 -9.92 46.43 -2.94
CA GLN A 283 -11.19 46.17 -3.67
C GLN A 283 -11.54 44.67 -3.71
N LYS A 284 -10.55 43.80 -3.90
CA LYS A 284 -10.70 42.32 -3.90
C LYS A 284 -11.30 41.73 -2.62
N HIS A 285 -11.19 42.46 -1.51
CA HIS A 285 -11.65 42.04 -0.18
C HIS A 285 -12.82 42.90 0.32
N SER A 286 -13.33 43.82 -0.51
CA SER A 286 -14.44 44.71 -0.17
C SER A 286 -15.78 44.07 -0.50
N ALA A 287 -16.56 43.73 0.53
CA ALA A 287 -17.91 43.19 0.37
C ALA A 287 -18.86 44.18 -0.34
N VAL A 288 -18.63 45.49 -0.18
CA VAL A 288 -19.40 46.54 -0.88
C VAL A 288 -19.04 46.57 -2.36
N PHE A 289 -17.76 46.41 -2.71
CA PHE A 289 -17.32 46.33 -4.10
C PHE A 289 -17.89 45.10 -4.82
N GLU A 290 -18.01 43.97 -4.10
CA GLU A 290 -18.62 42.75 -4.63
C GLU A 290 -20.10 42.95 -4.99
N GLU A 291 -20.88 43.59 -4.11
CA GLU A 291 -22.30 43.88 -4.36
C GLU A 291 -22.51 44.89 -5.51
N LEU A 292 -21.62 45.89 -5.62
CA LEU A 292 -21.63 46.82 -6.75
C LEU A 292 -21.24 46.13 -8.07
N SER A 293 -20.28 45.21 -8.02
CA SER A 293 -19.84 44.43 -9.19
C SER A 293 -20.95 43.50 -9.69
N LYS A 294 -21.72 42.88 -8.79
CA LYS A 294 -22.91 42.07 -9.16
C LYS A 294 -23.95 42.90 -9.90
N LEU A 295 -24.20 44.13 -9.45
CA LEU A 295 -25.08 45.06 -10.14
C LEU A 295 -24.55 45.41 -11.53
N HIS A 296 -23.26 45.71 -11.64
CA HIS A 296 -22.62 46.11 -12.90
C HIS A 296 -22.57 44.95 -13.93
N PHE A 297 -22.02 43.80 -13.57
CA PHE A 297 -21.91 42.66 -14.48
C PHE A 297 -23.24 41.97 -14.76
N GLY A 298 -24.22 42.09 -13.86
CA GLY A 298 -25.57 41.55 -14.05
C GLY A 298 -26.31 42.16 -15.26
N PHE A 299 -25.89 43.36 -15.71
CA PHE A 299 -26.46 44.03 -16.88
C PHE A 299 -25.55 44.03 -18.11
N LEU A 300 -24.23 43.84 -17.97
CA LEU A 300 -23.29 43.82 -19.10
C LEU A 300 -23.41 42.59 -20.02
N PHE A 301 -23.88 41.45 -19.51
CA PHE A 301 -23.89 40.17 -20.23
C PHE A 301 -25.29 39.62 -20.52
N ARG A 302 -26.32 40.49 -20.53
CA ARG A 302 -27.71 40.06 -20.73
C ARG A 302 -28.10 40.17 -22.21
N ASP A 303 -28.67 39.11 -22.79
CA ASP A 303 -29.15 39.06 -24.19
C ASP A 303 -30.31 40.01 -24.52
N ARG A 304 -30.86 40.74 -23.53
CA ARG A 304 -32.01 41.62 -23.68
C ARG A 304 -31.80 42.90 -22.88
N ASP A 305 -32.10 44.05 -23.50
CA ASP A 305 -32.05 45.34 -22.81
C ASP A 305 -32.96 45.33 -21.58
N PRO A 306 -32.42 45.66 -20.39
CA PRO A 306 -33.18 45.63 -19.15
C PRO A 306 -34.26 46.73 -19.16
N SER A 307 -35.47 46.40 -18.71
CA SER A 307 -36.51 47.42 -18.55
C SER A 307 -36.15 48.36 -17.40
N GLY A 308 -36.62 49.62 -17.44
CA GLY A 308 -36.37 50.57 -16.34
C GLY A 308 -36.84 50.06 -14.97
N SER A 309 -37.88 49.22 -14.95
CA SER A 309 -38.35 48.51 -13.75
C SER A 309 -37.31 47.52 -13.20
N ASP A 310 -36.66 46.76 -14.08
CA ASP A 310 -35.64 45.77 -13.70
C ASP A 310 -34.39 46.45 -13.14
N ILE A 311 -33.98 47.56 -13.75
CA ILE A 311 -32.85 48.38 -13.29
C ILE A 311 -33.18 48.96 -11.91
N ALA A 312 -34.36 49.55 -11.74
CA ALA A 312 -34.78 50.13 -10.47
C ALA A 312 -34.84 49.08 -9.35
N SER A 313 -35.37 47.88 -9.63
CA SER A 313 -35.39 46.80 -8.65
C SER A 313 -33.99 46.30 -8.29
N ALA A 314 -33.07 46.19 -9.25
CA ALA A 314 -31.71 45.75 -8.99
C ALA A 314 -30.94 46.77 -8.14
N VAL A 315 -31.05 48.05 -8.48
CA VAL A 315 -30.43 49.14 -7.71
C VAL A 315 -30.96 49.16 -6.27
N GLU A 316 -32.28 49.02 -6.06
CA GLU A 316 -32.84 49.04 -4.71
C GLU A 316 -32.49 47.77 -3.90
N ASN A 317 -32.26 46.64 -4.57
CA ASN A 317 -31.76 45.42 -3.93
C ASN A 317 -30.29 45.57 -3.50
N THR A 318 -29.43 46.09 -4.38
CA THR A 318 -28.01 46.35 -4.08
C THR A 318 -27.85 47.38 -2.97
N LYS A 319 -28.64 48.46 -3.00
CA LYS A 319 -28.68 49.46 -1.92
C LYS A 319 -29.05 48.84 -0.57
N ARG A 320 -30.06 47.95 -0.54
CA ARG A 320 -30.45 47.24 0.69
C ARG A 320 -29.35 46.31 1.19
N ALA A 321 -28.64 45.62 0.29
CA ALA A 321 -27.51 44.76 0.65
C ALA A 321 -26.37 45.56 1.28
N ILE A 322 -25.97 46.67 0.65
CA ILE A 322 -24.91 47.56 1.17
C ILE A 322 -25.28 48.15 2.54
N LEU A 323 -26.53 48.62 2.70
CA LEU A 323 -27.00 49.13 4.00
C LEU A 323 -27.00 48.05 5.09
N SER A 324 -27.24 46.78 4.73
CA SER A 324 -27.11 45.66 5.67
C SER A 324 -25.65 45.45 6.07
N LEU A 325 -24.71 45.53 5.14
CA LEU A 325 -23.28 45.39 5.43
C LEU A 325 -22.79 46.45 6.42
N TYR A 326 -23.28 47.69 6.30
CA TYR A 326 -22.99 48.75 7.27
C TYR A 326 -23.62 48.48 8.63
N ARG A 327 -24.89 48.05 8.66
CA ARG A 327 -25.59 47.73 9.91
C ARG A 327 -24.92 46.60 10.68
N ASP A 328 -24.41 45.61 9.95
CA ASP A 328 -23.77 44.42 10.52
C ASP A 328 -22.27 44.65 10.84
N GLY A 329 -21.75 45.86 10.60
CA GLY A 329 -20.35 46.22 10.84
C GLY A 329 -19.35 45.51 9.93
N LYS A 330 -19.80 44.92 8.81
CA LYS A 330 -18.96 44.21 7.84
C LYS A 330 -18.27 45.14 6.84
N ALA A 331 -18.75 46.37 6.74
CA ALA A 331 -18.15 47.44 5.96
C ALA A 331 -18.46 48.79 6.62
N SER A 332 -17.64 49.80 6.36
CA SER A 332 -17.86 51.17 6.78
C SER A 332 -18.11 52.07 5.57
N PRO A 333 -19.04 53.04 5.65
CA PRO A 333 -19.17 54.09 4.63
C PRO A 333 -17.90 54.94 4.45
N SER A 334 -16.99 54.91 5.44
CA SER A 334 -15.71 55.63 5.42
C SER A 334 -14.54 54.81 4.90
N ASP A 335 -14.75 53.54 4.52
CA ASP A 335 -13.70 52.72 3.93
C ASP A 335 -13.27 53.29 2.58
N ARG A 336 -11.95 53.22 2.32
CA ARG A 336 -11.36 53.55 1.02
C ARG A 336 -10.63 52.34 0.46
N ASP A 337 -10.52 52.29 -0.86
CA ASP A 337 -9.73 51.26 -1.53
C ASP A 337 -8.23 51.62 -1.60
N GLU A 338 -7.42 50.72 -2.17
CA GLU A 338 -5.98 50.92 -2.37
C GLU A 338 -5.63 52.10 -3.29
N TYR A 339 -6.62 52.64 -4.02
CA TYR A 339 -6.49 53.82 -4.90
C TYR A 339 -6.99 55.11 -4.21
N GLY A 340 -7.45 55.00 -2.96
CA GLY A 340 -7.99 56.11 -2.19
C GLY A 340 -9.43 56.49 -2.55
N CYS A 341 -10.10 55.72 -3.40
CA CYS A 341 -11.48 55.95 -3.78
C CYS A 341 -12.43 55.50 -2.67
N ASN A 342 -13.46 56.31 -2.43
CA ASN A 342 -14.56 55.95 -1.53
C ASN A 342 -15.62 55.12 -2.28
N GLN A 343 -16.50 54.46 -1.52
CA GLN A 343 -17.50 53.55 -2.09
C GLN A 343 -18.49 54.23 -3.06
N ALA A 344 -18.75 55.53 -2.90
CA ALA A 344 -19.58 56.29 -3.83
C ALA A 344 -18.85 56.59 -5.15
N GLU A 345 -17.55 56.90 -5.09
CA GLU A 345 -16.70 57.08 -6.27
C GLU A 345 -16.56 55.78 -7.07
N ILE A 346 -16.40 54.64 -6.38
CA ILE A 346 -16.38 53.31 -6.98
C ILE A 346 -17.72 53.01 -7.67
N ALA A 347 -18.85 53.25 -6.99
CA ALA A 347 -20.17 53.05 -7.56
C ALA A 347 -20.40 53.94 -8.80
N CYS A 348 -20.00 55.20 -8.74
CA CYS A 348 -20.07 56.11 -9.88
C CYS A 348 -19.20 55.64 -11.06
N GLY A 349 -17.97 55.17 -10.79
CA GLY A 349 -17.05 54.66 -11.83
C GLY A 349 -17.55 53.39 -12.53
N LEU A 350 -18.19 52.48 -11.78
CA LEU A 350 -18.85 51.31 -12.36
C LEU A 350 -20.11 51.69 -13.14
N MET A 351 -20.79 52.77 -12.75
CA MET A 351 -22.02 53.23 -13.41
C MET A 351 -21.76 54.05 -14.69
N THR A 352 -20.67 54.82 -14.77
CA THR A 352 -20.29 55.55 -16.00
C THR A 352 -19.94 54.63 -17.17
N LEU A 353 -19.52 53.39 -16.90
CA LEU A 353 -19.34 52.36 -17.93
C LEU A 353 -20.66 51.92 -18.60
N PHE A 354 -21.83 52.24 -18.04
CA PHE A 354 -23.13 52.01 -18.69
C PHE A 354 -23.55 53.11 -19.68
N TYR A 355 -22.97 54.32 -19.58
CA TYR A 355 -23.46 55.51 -20.28
C TYR A 355 -22.42 56.17 -21.20
N ASN A 356 -21.24 55.58 -21.36
CA ASN A 356 -20.35 55.96 -22.45
C ASN A 356 -20.87 55.34 -23.76
N GLU A 357 -21.88 55.98 -24.36
CA GLU A 357 -22.01 55.95 -25.82
C GLU A 357 -20.75 56.63 -26.43
N PRO A 358 -20.23 56.13 -27.58
CA PRO A 358 -19.07 56.72 -28.25
C PRO A 358 -19.27 58.18 -28.68
#